data_AF-A0A0G1JLC9-F1
#
_entry.id   AF-A0A0G1JLC9-F1
#
_cell.length_a   1.000
_cell.length_b   1.000
_cell.length_c   1.000
_cell.angle_alpha   90.00
_cell.angle_beta   90.00
_cell.angle_gamma   90.00
#
_symmetry.space_group_name_H-M   'P 1'
#
loop_
_entity.id
_entity.type
_entity.pdbx_description
1 polymer ?
#
loop_
_entity_poly.entity_id
_entity_poly.type
_entity_poly.pdbx_seq_one_letter_code
_entity_poly.pdbx_strand_id
1 'polypeptide(L)'
;MDFQNGANLDTRSEEAKEKDHMFEEIVATANPVNWVEKSKDKWRRFADQDQDGSGSCVAQTIKKLAKVLAKLSGYDLDLSATSIYQRRSNKPDSGMIGVESFDIWKNKGISLEGLVPSQKMTDAQMDSQEIKPEADQVAEVFKIGNHVGLNSGDFETVASVIQTTGKAVMVWFYFTSSEWSKEIPTIENPNLNRNNALRHSVPAVDFFLFGGKKYILIEDSAHFAGFTYHLISEEFFKARNWFARYPMNYKFNDQTEPQPPQDETPSNKPKYTFNVDLQFGMKNADVVALQNVLKFEGFFPVNTDSTGYFGAITKKGVQKYQEKYNIAHVGDGGYGRVGPKTRASLNKIYS
;
A
#
# COMPACT_ATOMS: atom_id res chain seq x y z
N MET A 1 -25.86 13.02 12.01
CA MET A 1 -25.38 13.16 10.63
C MET A 1 -25.29 11.76 10.06
N ASP A 2 -25.82 11.55 8.86
CA ASP A 2 -25.60 10.31 8.13
C ASP A 2 -24.15 10.30 7.63
N PHE A 3 -23.33 9.38 8.16
CA PHE A 3 -21.95 9.25 7.73
C PHE A 3 -21.89 8.78 6.28
N GLN A 4 -21.15 9.51 5.44
CA GLN A 4 -20.94 9.15 4.04
C GLN A 4 -19.76 8.18 3.91
N ASN A 5 -20.00 7.02 3.29
CA ASN A 5 -18.95 6.05 3.01
C ASN A 5 -17.95 6.60 1.99
N GLY A 6 -16.73 6.88 2.43
CA GLY A 6 -15.63 7.31 1.55
C GLY A 6 -14.74 6.18 1.02
N ALA A 7 -14.76 5.01 1.67
CA ALA A 7 -14.00 3.83 1.26
C ALA A 7 -14.81 2.98 0.26
N ASN A 8 -14.60 3.24 -1.04
CA ASN A 8 -15.32 2.57 -2.12
C ASN A 8 -14.74 1.19 -2.42
N LEU A 9 -15.62 0.23 -2.76
CA LEU A 9 -15.21 -1.13 -3.12
C LEU A 9 -14.35 -1.12 -4.39
N ASP A 10 -13.36 -1.99 -4.43
CA ASP A 10 -12.49 -2.13 -5.61
C ASP A 10 -13.22 -2.85 -6.75
N THR A 11 -13.69 -2.08 -7.72
CA THR A 11 -14.42 -2.55 -8.90
C THR A 11 -13.51 -2.81 -10.10
N ARG A 12 -12.19 -2.71 -9.96
CA ARG A 12 -11.23 -3.02 -11.03
C ARG A 12 -11.35 -4.49 -11.45
N SER A 13 -11.00 -4.78 -12.71
CA SER A 13 -10.96 -6.15 -13.21
C SER A 13 -9.89 -6.98 -12.49
N GLU A 14 -10.01 -8.30 -12.51
CA GLU A 14 -9.02 -9.18 -11.90
C GLU A 14 -7.64 -8.99 -12.54
N GLU A 15 -7.56 -8.79 -13.87
CA GLU A 15 -6.30 -8.52 -14.57
C GLU A 15 -5.64 -7.21 -14.13
N ALA A 16 -6.43 -6.23 -13.69
CA ALA A 16 -5.90 -5.00 -13.12
C ALA A 16 -5.38 -5.24 -11.70
N LYS A 17 -6.07 -6.05 -10.90
CA LYS A 17 -5.63 -6.44 -9.54
C LYS A 17 -4.38 -7.30 -9.56
N GLU A 18 -4.16 -8.13 -10.59
CA GLU A 18 -2.91 -8.89 -10.76
C GLU A 18 -1.66 -8.00 -10.91
N LYS A 19 -1.82 -6.70 -11.20
CA LYS A 19 -0.71 -5.74 -11.32
C LYS A 19 -0.31 -5.17 -9.96
N ASP A 20 -1.07 -5.44 -8.91
CA ASP A 20 -0.81 -4.91 -7.59
C ASP A 20 0.44 -5.57 -6.98
N HIS A 21 1.35 -4.76 -6.45
CA HIS A 21 2.48 -5.25 -5.69
C HIS A 21 2.00 -5.69 -4.31
N MET A 22 2.29 -6.94 -3.94
CA MET A 22 1.89 -7.54 -2.67
C MET A 22 3.11 -7.82 -1.79
N PHE A 23 2.95 -7.66 -0.47
CA PHE A 23 4.02 -7.84 0.50
C PHE A 23 4.64 -9.23 0.46
N GLU A 24 3.81 -10.27 0.33
CA GLU A 24 4.25 -11.66 0.24
C GLU A 24 5.13 -11.98 -0.98
N GLU A 25 5.19 -11.09 -1.98
CA GLU A 25 6.08 -11.24 -3.13
C GLU A 25 7.52 -10.81 -2.81
N ILE A 26 7.70 -9.90 -1.85
CA ILE A 26 9.00 -9.26 -1.57
C ILE A 26 9.49 -9.51 -0.14
N VAL A 27 8.65 -10.01 0.74
CA VAL A 27 9.01 -10.37 2.11
C VAL A 27 8.53 -11.79 2.38
N ALA A 28 9.48 -12.70 2.63
CA ALA A 28 9.14 -14.11 2.83
C ALA A 28 8.41 -14.34 4.17
N THR A 29 8.80 -13.60 5.20
CA THR A 29 8.16 -13.62 6.52
C THR A 29 8.28 -12.24 7.13
N ALA A 30 7.16 -11.70 7.62
CA ALA A 30 7.17 -10.43 8.34
C ALA A 30 8.07 -10.54 9.59
N ASN A 31 8.86 -9.50 9.86
CA ASN A 31 9.70 -9.47 11.06
C ASN A 31 8.84 -9.63 12.32
N PRO A 32 9.24 -10.44 13.31
CA PRO A 32 8.53 -10.54 14.58
C PRO A 32 8.35 -9.17 15.23
N VAL A 33 7.12 -8.90 15.68
CA VAL A 33 6.76 -7.62 16.30
C VAL A 33 7.16 -7.63 17.77
N ASN A 34 7.92 -6.62 18.19
CA ASN A 34 8.28 -6.38 19.57
C ASN A 34 7.16 -5.61 20.28
N TRP A 35 6.22 -6.35 20.85
CA TRP A 35 5.08 -5.81 21.58
C TRP A 35 5.51 -5.30 22.96
N VAL A 36 5.46 -3.98 23.16
CA VAL A 36 5.86 -3.31 24.41
C VAL A 36 4.70 -2.48 24.94
N GLU A 37 4.52 -2.50 26.26
CA GLU A 37 3.52 -1.66 26.96
C GLU A 37 3.84 -0.17 26.78
N LYS A 38 2.84 0.63 26.37
CA LYS A 38 2.99 2.08 26.22
C LYS A 38 1.90 2.83 26.98
N SER A 39 2.32 3.81 27.79
CA SER A 39 1.43 4.84 28.33
C SER A 39 1.00 5.81 27.23
N LYS A 40 -0.14 6.50 27.43
CA LYS A 40 -0.74 7.38 26.41
C LYS A 40 0.20 8.48 25.90
N ASP A 41 1.08 9.00 26.76
CA ASP A 41 2.07 10.04 26.41
C ASP A 41 3.19 9.54 25.48
N LYS A 42 3.34 8.22 25.32
CA LYS A 42 4.33 7.59 24.44
C LYS A 42 3.77 7.14 23.10
N TRP A 43 2.48 7.29 22.88
CA TRP A 43 1.86 6.92 21.61
C TRP A 43 2.37 7.81 20.49
N ARG A 44 2.82 7.21 19.38
CA ARG A 44 3.22 7.97 18.21
C ARG A 44 1.99 8.60 17.55
N ARG A 45 1.90 9.92 17.64
CA ARG A 45 0.79 10.72 17.10
C ARG A 45 1.28 11.81 16.16
N PHE A 46 0.40 12.23 15.28
CA PHE A 46 0.59 13.32 14.33
C PHE A 46 -0.58 14.30 14.45
N ALA A 47 -0.45 15.50 13.85
CA ALA A 47 -1.51 16.51 13.90
C ALA A 47 -2.82 15.94 13.34
N ASP A 48 -3.92 16.09 14.08
CA ASP A 48 -5.24 15.59 13.72
C ASP A 48 -5.71 16.16 12.36
N GLN A 49 -6.44 15.33 11.61
CA GLN A 49 -7.04 15.71 10.34
C GLN A 49 -8.56 15.74 10.48
N ASP A 50 -9.22 16.52 9.63
CA ASP A 50 -10.67 16.68 9.66
C ASP A 50 -11.22 16.69 8.23
N GLN A 51 -11.97 15.64 7.90
CA GLN A 51 -12.63 15.47 6.61
C GLN A 51 -14.02 16.15 6.56
N ASP A 52 -14.46 16.74 7.67
CA ASP A 52 -15.82 17.22 7.88
C ASP A 52 -16.84 16.12 7.55
N GLY A 53 -17.87 16.41 6.75
CA GLY A 53 -18.86 15.44 6.29
C GLY A 53 -18.52 14.75 4.96
N SER A 54 -17.35 15.02 4.36
CA SER A 54 -17.03 14.51 3.03
C SER A 54 -16.69 13.02 3.00
N GLY A 55 -16.85 12.37 1.85
CA GLY A 55 -16.32 11.01 1.62
C GLY A 55 -14.81 10.94 1.36
N SER A 56 -14.02 11.93 1.78
CA SER A 56 -12.60 12.04 1.44
C SER A 56 -11.64 11.21 2.31
N CYS A 57 -12.14 10.32 3.19
CA CYS A 57 -11.32 9.58 4.16
C CYS A 57 -10.12 8.84 3.55
N VAL A 58 -10.26 8.30 2.34
CA VAL A 58 -9.16 7.64 1.63
C VAL A 58 -8.05 8.64 1.28
N ALA A 59 -8.40 9.81 0.74
CA ALA A 59 -7.45 10.87 0.42
C ALA A 59 -6.83 11.51 1.69
N GLN A 60 -7.61 11.65 2.77
CA GLN A 60 -7.08 12.10 4.07
C GLN A 60 -6.08 11.09 4.64
N THR A 61 -6.35 9.80 4.50
CA THR A 61 -5.40 8.75 4.86
C THR A 61 -4.13 8.84 4.02
N ILE A 62 -4.24 9.05 2.69
CA ILE A 62 -3.06 9.30 1.84
C ILE A 62 -2.28 10.53 2.32
N LYS A 63 -2.95 11.64 2.65
CA LYS A 63 -2.32 12.83 3.23
C LYS A 63 -1.52 12.48 4.51
N LYS A 64 -2.09 11.68 5.42
CA LYS A 64 -1.37 11.27 6.64
C LYS A 64 -0.16 10.41 6.31
N LEU A 65 -0.33 9.40 5.46
CA LEU A 65 0.75 8.52 5.02
C LEU A 65 1.89 9.32 4.40
N ALA A 66 1.58 10.28 3.54
CA ALA A 66 2.56 11.19 2.92
C ALA A 66 3.28 12.03 3.97
N LYS A 67 2.56 12.59 4.97
CA LYS A 67 3.17 13.33 6.08
C LYS A 67 4.15 12.48 6.88
N VAL A 68 3.76 11.25 7.23
CA VAL A 68 4.66 10.32 7.93
C VAL A 68 5.88 10.00 7.08
N LEU A 69 5.71 9.74 5.78
CA LEU A 69 6.80 9.44 4.87
C LEU A 69 7.74 10.64 4.65
N ALA A 70 7.21 11.86 4.60
CA ALA A 70 7.99 13.09 4.50
C ALA A 70 8.86 13.28 5.73
N LYS A 71 8.30 13.04 6.93
CA LYS A 71 9.05 13.10 8.19
C LYS A 71 10.18 12.07 8.25
N LEU A 72 9.93 10.84 7.79
CA LEU A 72 10.97 9.81 7.66
C LEU A 72 12.07 10.20 6.66
N SER A 73 11.74 11.05 5.69
CA SER A 73 12.69 11.58 4.69
C SER A 73 13.34 12.90 5.14
N GLY A 74 13.16 13.32 6.40
CA GLY A 74 13.77 14.52 6.96
C GLY A 74 12.98 15.82 6.77
N TYR A 75 11.74 15.76 6.31
CA TYR A 75 10.90 16.93 6.05
C TYR A 75 9.69 17.00 6.99
N ASP A 76 9.45 18.16 7.59
CA ASP A 76 8.21 18.45 8.32
C ASP A 76 7.25 19.22 7.41
N LEU A 77 6.41 18.48 6.67
CA LEU A 77 5.50 19.02 5.67
C LEU A 77 4.07 18.56 5.94
N ASP A 78 3.11 19.43 5.64
CA ASP A 78 1.71 19.05 5.54
C ASP A 78 1.30 18.96 4.06
N LEU A 79 0.61 17.90 3.71
CA LEU A 79 0.27 17.54 2.34
C LEU A 79 -1.23 17.71 2.10
N SER A 80 -1.67 17.68 0.84
CA SER A 80 -3.05 17.94 0.45
C SER A 80 -3.82 16.67 0.11
N ALA A 81 -4.90 16.39 0.84
CA ALA A 81 -5.85 15.36 0.46
C ALA A 81 -6.62 15.75 -0.81
N THR A 82 -6.95 17.03 -1.01
CA THR A 82 -7.67 17.52 -2.21
C THR A 82 -6.90 17.25 -3.49
N SER A 83 -5.58 17.39 -3.47
CA SER A 83 -4.74 17.09 -4.64
C SER A 83 -4.85 15.63 -5.12
N ILE A 84 -5.16 14.70 -4.22
CA ILE A 84 -5.46 13.30 -4.55
C ILE A 84 -6.93 13.14 -4.92
N TYR A 85 -7.82 13.67 -4.08
CA TYR A 85 -9.27 13.47 -4.16
C TYR A 85 -9.88 13.98 -5.48
N GLN A 86 -9.41 15.11 -6.01
CA GLN A 86 -9.91 15.64 -7.29
C GLN A 86 -9.60 14.77 -8.50
N ARG A 87 -8.65 13.84 -8.38
CA ARG A 87 -8.16 13.01 -9.49
C ARG A 87 -8.77 11.61 -9.49
N ARG A 88 -9.72 11.33 -8.58
CA ARG A 88 -10.48 10.09 -8.55
C ARG A 88 -11.32 9.92 -9.82
N SER A 89 -11.38 8.70 -10.33
CA SER A 89 -12.09 8.35 -11.56
C SER A 89 -13.60 8.51 -11.46
N ASN A 90 -14.16 8.46 -10.24
CA ASN A 90 -15.59 8.62 -10.00
C ASN A 90 -16.04 10.06 -9.75
N LYS A 91 -15.16 11.07 -9.87
CA LYS A 91 -15.56 12.49 -9.70
C LYS A 91 -16.74 12.82 -10.63
N PRO A 92 -17.84 13.42 -10.15
CA PRO A 92 -18.02 14.08 -8.84
C PRO A 92 -18.58 13.20 -7.70
N ASP A 93 -18.80 11.90 -7.90
CA ASP A 93 -19.29 11.02 -6.84
C ASP A 93 -18.30 10.95 -5.67
N SER A 94 -18.81 10.66 -4.48
CA SER A 94 -18.02 10.64 -3.25
C SER A 94 -17.24 9.33 -3.07
N GLY A 95 -16.17 9.39 -2.28
CA GLY A 95 -15.30 8.27 -1.96
C GLY A 95 -14.31 7.90 -3.05
N MET A 96 -13.34 7.04 -2.71
CA MET A 96 -12.31 6.58 -3.64
C MET A 96 -12.02 5.08 -3.47
N ILE A 97 -11.51 4.46 -4.53
CA ILE A 97 -10.91 3.13 -4.44
C ILE A 97 -9.50 3.27 -3.82
N GLY A 98 -9.17 2.40 -2.88
CA GLY A 98 -7.92 2.49 -2.12
C GLY A 98 -6.69 2.40 -3.01
N VAL A 99 -6.65 1.42 -3.92
CA VAL A 99 -5.49 1.25 -4.82
C VAL A 99 -5.34 2.40 -5.80
N GLU A 100 -6.46 2.89 -6.34
CA GLU A 100 -6.47 4.07 -7.20
C GLU A 100 -5.85 5.29 -6.51
N SER A 101 -6.16 5.52 -5.23
CA SER A 101 -5.59 6.65 -4.47
C SER A 101 -4.05 6.59 -4.40
N PHE A 102 -3.49 5.39 -4.27
CA PHE A 102 -2.05 5.20 -4.30
C PHE A 102 -1.47 5.28 -5.72
N ASP A 103 -2.19 4.82 -6.74
CA ASP A 103 -1.78 4.97 -8.14
C ASP A 103 -1.74 6.44 -8.55
N ILE A 104 -2.71 7.25 -8.11
CA ILE A 104 -2.68 8.71 -8.27
C ILE A 104 -1.43 9.28 -7.60
N TRP A 105 -1.16 8.90 -6.35
CA TRP A 105 0.03 9.37 -5.64
C TRP A 105 1.33 8.95 -6.34
N LYS A 106 1.44 7.72 -6.85
CA LYS A 106 2.59 7.23 -7.61
C LYS A 106 2.79 7.97 -8.93
N ASN A 107 1.70 8.25 -9.64
CA ASN A 107 1.75 8.73 -11.03
C ASN A 107 1.68 10.26 -11.15
N LYS A 108 1.08 10.95 -10.18
CA LYS A 108 0.87 12.41 -10.16
C LYS A 108 1.46 13.09 -8.92
N GLY A 109 1.80 12.33 -7.89
CA GLY A 109 2.32 12.88 -6.64
C GLY A 109 1.25 13.53 -5.78
N ILE A 110 1.68 14.21 -4.71
CA ILE A 110 0.79 14.86 -3.75
C ILE A 110 1.28 16.28 -3.43
N SER A 111 0.39 17.26 -3.52
CA SER A 111 0.77 18.67 -3.29
C SER A 111 0.81 19.02 -1.79
N LEU A 112 1.29 20.22 -1.48
CA LEU A 112 1.33 20.76 -0.11
C LEU A 112 -0.04 21.29 0.31
N GLU A 113 -0.39 21.15 1.59
CA GLU A 113 -1.64 21.69 2.15
C GLU A 113 -1.75 23.21 1.95
N GLY A 114 -0.63 23.93 2.09
CA GLY A 114 -0.61 25.39 1.91
C GLY A 114 -0.85 25.86 0.48
N LEU A 115 -0.72 24.99 -0.51
CA LEU A 115 -1.02 25.28 -1.92
C LEU A 115 -2.41 24.80 -2.32
N VAL A 116 -2.84 23.66 -1.77
CA VAL A 116 -4.15 23.05 -2.04
C VAL A 116 -4.81 22.63 -0.71
N PRO A 117 -5.51 23.54 -0.01
CA PRO A 117 -6.25 23.23 1.21
C PRO A 117 -7.18 22.02 1.11
N SER A 118 -7.31 21.26 2.20
CA SER A 118 -8.08 20.02 2.22
C SER A 118 -8.74 19.68 3.56
N GLN A 119 -8.59 20.52 4.59
CA GLN A 119 -9.22 20.30 5.90
C GLN A 119 -10.59 20.96 5.96
N LYS A 120 -11.55 20.30 6.61
CA LYS A 120 -12.90 20.83 6.88
C LYS A 120 -13.66 21.25 5.62
N MET A 121 -13.59 20.40 4.59
CA MET A 121 -14.19 20.66 3.28
C MET A 121 -15.14 19.54 2.90
N THR A 122 -16.29 19.91 2.36
CA THR A 122 -17.22 19.01 1.67
C THR A 122 -16.65 18.54 0.33
N ASP A 123 -17.20 17.46 -0.23
CA ASP A 123 -16.84 16.97 -1.57
C ASP A 123 -16.88 18.08 -2.63
N ALA A 124 -17.94 18.89 -2.63
CA ALA A 124 -18.12 19.98 -3.59
C ALA A 124 -17.06 21.08 -3.45
N GLN A 125 -16.66 21.42 -2.22
CA GLN A 125 -15.58 22.38 -1.97
C GLN A 125 -14.23 21.83 -2.44
N MET A 126 -13.93 20.56 -2.16
CA MET A 126 -12.70 19.92 -2.65
C MET A 126 -12.71 19.85 -4.18
N ASP A 127 -13.84 19.56 -4.81
CA ASP A 127 -13.95 19.40 -6.26
C ASP A 127 -13.92 20.70 -7.06
N SER A 128 -14.36 21.81 -6.45
CA SER A 128 -14.39 23.14 -7.07
C SER A 128 -13.09 23.93 -6.90
N GLN A 129 -12.18 23.45 -6.06
CA GLN A 129 -10.92 24.13 -5.83
C GLN A 129 -10.03 24.14 -7.08
N GLU A 130 -9.53 25.32 -7.45
CA GLU A 130 -8.56 25.46 -8.53
C GLU A 130 -7.18 24.98 -8.05
N ILE A 131 -6.64 23.95 -8.71
CA ILE A 131 -5.26 23.50 -8.49
C ILE A 131 -4.36 24.21 -9.51
N LYS A 132 -3.55 25.15 -9.02
CA LYS A 132 -2.63 25.90 -9.89
C LYS A 132 -1.49 25.01 -10.42
N PRO A 133 -0.92 25.32 -11.60
CA PRO A 133 0.15 24.52 -12.19
C PRO A 133 1.38 24.32 -11.29
N GLU A 134 1.72 25.32 -10.46
CA GLU A 134 2.84 25.23 -9.52
C GLU A 134 2.57 24.19 -8.41
N ALA A 135 1.31 24.04 -7.99
CA ALA A 135 0.93 23.02 -7.02
C ALA A 135 1.06 21.60 -7.60
N ASP A 136 0.80 21.43 -8.89
CA ASP A 136 1.04 20.18 -9.62
C ASP A 136 2.53 19.90 -9.78
N GLN A 137 3.35 20.91 -10.11
CA GLN A 137 4.81 20.76 -10.18
C GLN A 137 5.40 20.36 -8.83
N VAL A 138 4.91 20.94 -7.72
CA VAL A 138 5.31 20.52 -6.38
C VAL A 138 4.85 19.09 -6.09
N ALA A 139 3.65 18.71 -6.52
CA ALA A 139 3.15 17.35 -6.34
C ALA A 139 4.08 16.31 -6.96
N GLU A 140 4.59 16.57 -8.17
CA GLU A 140 5.52 15.69 -8.90
C GLU A 140 6.78 15.31 -8.10
N VAL A 141 7.28 16.22 -7.25
CA VAL A 141 8.42 15.95 -6.36
C VAL A 141 8.06 14.85 -5.35
N PHE A 142 6.86 14.89 -4.79
CA PHE A 142 6.40 13.96 -3.76
C PHE A 142 5.73 12.71 -4.33
N LYS A 143 6.21 12.20 -5.48
CA LYS A 143 5.82 10.89 -6.00
C LYS A 143 6.48 9.76 -5.22
N ILE A 144 5.69 8.75 -4.88
CA ILE A 144 6.20 7.48 -4.36
C ILE A 144 6.68 6.57 -5.50
N GLY A 145 7.67 5.73 -5.22
CA GLY A 145 8.18 4.75 -6.19
C GLY A 145 7.09 3.73 -6.58
N ASN A 146 6.40 3.18 -5.58
CA ASN A 146 5.25 2.29 -5.73
C ASN A 146 4.49 2.18 -4.39
N HIS A 147 3.55 1.24 -4.27
CA HIS A 147 2.80 0.92 -3.06
C HIS A 147 2.60 -0.58 -2.92
N VAL A 148 2.55 -1.08 -1.69
CA VAL A 148 2.56 -2.52 -1.38
C VAL A 148 1.33 -2.89 -0.57
N GLY A 149 0.56 -3.85 -1.08
CA GLY A 149 -0.66 -4.37 -0.45
C GLY A 149 -0.33 -5.44 0.58
N LEU A 150 -1.11 -5.47 1.65
CA LEU A 150 -1.05 -6.50 2.70
C LEU A 150 -2.32 -7.35 2.65
N ASN A 151 -2.23 -8.57 3.15
CA ASN A 151 -3.39 -9.45 3.27
C ASN A 151 -4.43 -8.86 4.24
N SER A 152 -5.70 -9.02 3.90
CA SER A 152 -6.80 -8.55 4.77
C SER A 152 -6.77 -9.27 6.11
N GLY A 153 -6.97 -8.52 7.20
CA GLY A 153 -6.99 -9.09 8.55
C GLY A 153 -5.60 -9.46 9.11
N ASP A 154 -4.52 -9.20 8.37
CA ASP A 154 -3.15 -9.52 8.82
C ASP A 154 -2.59 -8.46 9.78
N PHE A 155 -3.07 -8.52 11.03
CA PHE A 155 -2.73 -7.59 12.11
C PHE A 155 -1.22 -7.54 12.40
N GLU A 156 -0.56 -8.70 12.46
CA GLU A 156 0.87 -8.78 12.79
C GLU A 156 1.75 -8.19 11.68
N THR A 157 1.41 -8.44 10.41
CA THR A 157 2.17 -7.86 9.29
C THR A 157 2.03 -6.33 9.26
N VAL A 158 0.85 -5.77 9.55
CA VAL A 158 0.69 -4.31 9.67
C VAL A 158 1.60 -3.74 10.76
N ALA A 159 1.59 -4.32 11.96
CA ALA A 159 2.46 -3.88 13.05
C ALA A 159 3.96 -4.04 12.71
N SER A 160 4.32 -5.13 12.03
CA SER A 160 5.69 -5.39 11.55
C SER A 160 6.17 -4.36 10.53
N VAL A 161 5.31 -3.94 9.60
CA VAL A 161 5.61 -2.87 8.65
C VAL A 161 5.88 -1.56 9.37
N ILE A 162 5.02 -1.19 10.35
CA ILE A 162 5.21 0.02 11.15
C ILE A 162 6.54 -0.06 11.93
N GLN A 163 6.82 -1.20 12.58
CA GLN A 163 8.07 -1.40 13.33
C GLN A 163 9.32 -1.28 12.44
N THR A 164 9.33 -2.00 11.33
CA THR A 164 10.52 -2.17 10.49
C THR A 164 10.83 -0.92 9.70
N THR A 165 9.79 -0.22 9.22
CA THR A 165 9.96 0.89 8.27
C THR A 165 9.67 2.26 8.86
N GLY A 166 9.02 2.32 10.02
CA GLY A 166 8.45 3.54 10.57
C GLY A 166 7.27 4.10 9.78
N LYS A 167 6.89 3.53 8.63
CA LYS A 167 5.81 4.06 7.79
C LYS A 167 4.45 3.85 8.44
N ALA A 168 3.50 4.71 8.11
CA ALA A 168 2.09 4.46 8.39
C ALA A 168 1.50 3.53 7.32
N VAL A 169 0.45 2.79 7.70
CA VAL A 169 -0.25 1.85 6.81
C VAL A 169 -1.69 2.30 6.68
N MET A 170 -2.22 2.43 5.46
CA MET A 170 -3.65 2.63 5.25
C MET A 170 -4.35 1.32 5.57
N VAL A 171 -5.33 1.36 6.47
CA VAL A 171 -6.17 0.21 6.83
C VAL A 171 -7.65 0.61 6.81
N TRP A 172 -8.51 -0.25 6.29
CA TRP A 172 -9.95 0.04 6.18
C TRP A 172 -10.78 -0.88 7.06
N PHE A 173 -11.87 -0.36 7.61
CA PHE A 173 -12.76 -1.08 8.51
C PHE A 173 -14.23 -0.83 8.21
N TYR A 174 -15.05 -1.81 8.61
CA TYR A 174 -16.50 -1.81 8.39
C TYR A 174 -17.14 -2.09 9.72
N PHE A 175 -18.17 -1.33 10.00
CA PHE A 175 -18.67 -1.24 11.34
C PHE A 175 -20.07 -0.63 11.32
N THR A 176 -20.77 -0.78 12.43
CA THR A 176 -21.89 0.11 12.76
C THR A 176 -21.35 1.38 13.41
N SER A 177 -22.11 2.47 13.37
CA SER A 177 -21.74 3.71 14.06
C SER A 177 -21.48 3.49 15.56
N SER A 178 -22.27 2.59 16.20
CA SER A 178 -22.11 2.23 17.61
C SER A 178 -20.78 1.54 17.90
N GLU A 179 -20.35 0.63 17.02
CA GLU A 179 -19.07 -0.07 17.16
C GLU A 179 -17.87 0.88 17.10
N TRP A 180 -17.95 1.92 16.27
CA TRP A 180 -16.83 2.84 15.98
C TRP A 180 -16.82 4.10 16.85
N SER A 181 -17.93 4.47 17.48
CA SER A 181 -18.06 5.66 18.34
C SER A 181 -17.42 5.48 19.73
N LYS A 182 -16.25 4.83 19.82
CA LYS A 182 -15.55 4.44 21.05
C LYS A 182 -14.04 4.57 20.89
N GLU A 183 -13.31 4.93 21.95
CA GLU A 183 -11.83 4.92 21.92
C GLU A 183 -11.28 3.53 21.52
N ILE A 184 -11.93 2.46 21.97
CA ILE A 184 -11.63 1.08 21.59
C ILE A 184 -12.87 0.48 20.92
N PRO A 185 -12.89 0.36 19.58
CA PRO A 185 -14.02 -0.24 18.87
C PRO A 185 -14.27 -1.68 19.33
N THR A 186 -15.54 -2.07 19.40
CA THR A 186 -15.97 -3.40 19.83
C THR A 186 -16.85 -4.04 18.78
N ILE A 187 -16.80 -5.37 18.64
CA ILE A 187 -17.71 -6.10 17.76
C ILE A 187 -19.06 -6.28 18.49
N GLU A 188 -20.11 -5.65 17.97
CA GLU A 188 -21.48 -5.73 18.49
C GLU A 188 -22.39 -6.54 17.57
N ASN A 189 -22.14 -6.51 16.25
CA ASN A 189 -22.88 -7.30 15.27
C ASN A 189 -21.95 -8.30 14.55
N PRO A 190 -21.86 -9.56 15.02
CA PRO A 190 -20.99 -10.58 14.40
C PRO A 190 -21.32 -10.86 12.93
N ASN A 191 -22.57 -10.65 12.51
CA ASN A 191 -23.05 -10.94 11.15
C ASN A 191 -23.06 -9.71 10.23
N LEU A 192 -22.45 -8.59 10.65
CA LEU A 192 -22.40 -7.38 9.86
C LEU A 192 -21.74 -7.66 8.50
N ASN A 193 -22.38 -7.19 7.43
CA ASN A 193 -21.87 -7.33 6.07
C ASN A 193 -21.33 -5.97 5.58
N ARG A 194 -20.09 -5.97 5.09
CA ARG A 194 -19.41 -4.78 4.54
C ARG A 194 -20.21 -4.02 3.48
N ASN A 195 -21.03 -4.70 2.68
CA ASN A 195 -21.80 -4.07 1.61
C ASN A 195 -22.86 -3.10 2.15
N ASN A 196 -23.39 -3.38 3.36
CA ASN A 196 -24.45 -2.61 4.00
C ASN A 196 -23.99 -1.91 5.29
N ALA A 197 -22.69 -1.91 5.56
CA ALA A 197 -22.08 -1.28 6.73
C ALA A 197 -21.53 0.11 6.42
N LEU A 198 -21.19 0.86 7.47
CA LEU A 198 -20.28 1.99 7.29
C LEU A 198 -18.90 1.45 6.91
N ARG A 199 -18.16 2.21 6.12
CA ARG A 199 -16.84 1.87 5.60
C ARG A 199 -15.94 3.08 5.67
N HIS A 200 -14.79 2.91 6.29
CA HIS A 200 -13.89 4.02 6.56
C HIS A 200 -12.43 3.65 6.33
N SER A 201 -11.65 4.62 5.87
CA SER A 201 -10.21 4.52 5.65
C SER A 201 -9.50 5.30 6.74
N VAL A 202 -8.55 4.65 7.40
CA VAL A 202 -7.74 5.29 8.46
C VAL A 202 -6.26 4.90 8.35
N PRO A 203 -5.33 5.81 8.68
CA PRO A 203 -3.91 5.51 8.84
C PRO A 203 -3.63 4.81 10.18
N ALA A 204 -3.07 3.60 10.12
CA ALA A 204 -2.38 2.97 11.26
C ALA A 204 -1.00 3.60 11.46
N VAL A 205 -0.78 4.19 12.63
CA VAL A 205 0.38 5.02 12.93
C VAL A 205 1.23 4.50 14.08
N ASP A 206 0.73 3.62 14.95
CA ASP A 206 1.54 3.03 16.02
C ASP A 206 1.02 1.64 16.39
N PHE A 207 1.79 0.90 17.18
CA PHE A 207 1.41 -0.38 17.77
C PHE A 207 2.05 -0.53 19.15
N PHE A 208 1.38 -1.23 20.06
CA PHE A 208 1.84 -1.45 21.44
C PHE A 208 0.96 -2.43 22.22
N LEU A 209 1.43 -2.81 23.40
CA LEU A 209 0.57 -3.34 24.45
C LEU A 209 -0.07 -2.18 25.24
N PHE A 210 -1.34 -2.31 25.58
CA PHE A 210 -2.03 -1.43 26.51
C PHE A 210 -2.93 -2.27 27.43
N GLY A 211 -2.66 -2.26 28.73
CA GLY A 211 -3.28 -3.18 29.68
C GLY A 211 -2.99 -4.66 29.34
N GLY A 212 -1.80 -4.96 28.83
CA GLY A 212 -1.39 -6.32 28.44
C GLY A 212 -2.04 -6.87 27.17
N LYS A 213 -2.81 -6.06 26.43
CA LYS A 213 -3.43 -6.44 25.15
C LYS A 213 -2.80 -5.69 23.98
N LYS A 214 -2.72 -6.35 22.82
CA LYS A 214 -2.16 -5.78 21.60
C LYS A 214 -3.14 -4.80 20.94
N TYR A 215 -2.63 -3.65 20.54
CA TYR A 215 -3.38 -2.65 19.79
C TYR A 215 -2.56 -2.06 18.66
N ILE A 216 -3.24 -1.75 17.55
CA ILE A 216 -2.78 -0.81 16.54
C ILE A 216 -3.51 0.50 16.77
N LEU A 217 -2.75 1.59 16.93
CA LEU A 217 -3.30 2.94 17.01
C LEU A 217 -3.52 3.45 15.59
N ILE A 218 -4.76 3.84 15.30
CA ILE A 218 -5.12 4.54 14.07
C ILE A 218 -5.52 5.98 14.39
N GLU A 219 -5.32 6.90 13.46
CA GLU A 219 -5.85 8.26 13.54
C GLU A 219 -7.06 8.39 12.61
N ASP A 220 -8.08 9.12 13.03
CA ASP A 220 -9.37 9.17 12.35
C ASP A 220 -9.72 10.60 11.95
N SER A 221 -10.05 10.81 10.67
CA SER A 221 -10.42 12.11 10.12
C SER A 221 -11.91 12.44 10.18
N ALA A 222 -12.77 11.51 10.59
CA ALA A 222 -14.23 11.67 10.65
C ALA A 222 -14.76 12.02 12.04
N HIS A 223 -13.93 11.89 13.07
CA HIS A 223 -14.22 12.30 14.45
C HIS A 223 -15.51 11.69 15.03
N PHE A 224 -15.73 10.39 14.81
CA PHE A 224 -16.88 9.68 15.37
C PHE A 224 -16.95 9.84 16.89
N ALA A 225 -18.07 10.39 17.38
CA ALA A 225 -18.26 10.75 18.79
C ALA A 225 -17.12 11.63 19.38
N GLY A 226 -16.44 12.42 18.56
CA GLY A 226 -15.35 13.30 18.95
C GLY A 226 -13.98 12.63 19.06
N PHE A 227 -13.86 11.33 18.72
CA PHE A 227 -12.57 10.64 18.74
C PHE A 227 -11.77 10.90 17.46
N THR A 228 -10.57 11.46 17.60
CA THR A 228 -9.61 11.65 16.48
C THR A 228 -8.69 10.44 16.29
N TYR A 229 -8.90 9.36 17.04
CA TYR A 229 -8.11 8.15 17.02
C TYR A 229 -8.86 6.99 17.65
N HIS A 230 -8.42 5.77 17.34
CA HIS A 230 -8.94 4.54 17.92
C HIS A 230 -7.80 3.56 18.24
N LEU A 231 -7.96 2.78 19.30
CA LEU A 231 -7.12 1.61 19.59
C LEU A 231 -7.80 0.37 19.00
N ILE A 232 -7.30 -0.09 17.85
CA ILE A 232 -7.85 -1.25 17.17
C ILE A 232 -7.23 -2.51 17.78
N SER A 233 -8.05 -3.33 18.43
CA SER A 233 -7.61 -4.62 18.97
C SER A 233 -7.36 -5.62 17.85
N GLU A 234 -6.57 -6.66 18.15
CA GLU A 234 -6.31 -7.75 17.20
C GLU A 234 -7.61 -8.43 16.75
N GLU A 235 -8.55 -8.64 17.67
CA GLU A 235 -9.84 -9.28 17.37
C GLU A 235 -10.69 -8.41 16.45
N PHE A 236 -10.81 -7.10 16.74
CA PHE A 236 -11.54 -6.18 15.89
C PHE A 236 -10.90 -6.09 14.50
N PHE A 237 -9.57 -6.02 14.44
CA PHE A 237 -8.84 -5.94 13.18
C PHE A 237 -9.14 -7.15 12.29
N LYS A 238 -8.97 -8.36 12.83
CA LYS A 238 -9.23 -9.61 12.08
C LYS A 238 -10.67 -9.72 11.61
N ALA A 239 -11.63 -9.23 12.41
CA ALA A 239 -13.04 -9.30 12.05
C ALA A 239 -13.44 -8.24 11.00
N ARG A 240 -12.89 -7.02 11.09
CA ARG A 240 -13.41 -5.85 10.37
C ARG A 240 -12.50 -5.31 9.27
N ASN A 241 -11.23 -5.72 9.20
CA ASN A 241 -10.33 -5.24 8.15
C ASN A 241 -10.58 -5.95 6.80
N TRP A 242 -10.59 -5.21 5.70
CA TRP A 242 -10.56 -5.80 4.33
C TRP A 242 -9.59 -5.13 3.36
N PHE A 243 -8.83 -4.15 3.84
CA PHE A 243 -7.87 -3.46 3.00
C PHE A 243 -6.73 -2.98 3.86
N ALA A 244 -5.50 -3.24 3.42
CA ALA A 244 -4.30 -2.76 4.05
C ALA A 244 -3.23 -2.50 2.97
N ARG A 245 -2.62 -1.32 2.96
CA ARG A 245 -1.60 -0.93 1.96
C ARG A 245 -0.70 0.17 2.50
N TYR A 246 0.57 0.15 2.14
CA TYR A 246 1.53 1.19 2.52
C TYR A 246 2.35 1.69 1.32
N PRO A 247 2.86 2.93 1.35
CA PRO A 247 3.68 3.47 0.28
C PRO A 247 5.11 2.93 0.34
N MET A 248 5.73 2.74 -0.82
CA MET A 248 7.20 2.70 -0.90
C MET A 248 7.77 4.11 -0.71
N ASN A 249 9.10 4.25 -0.72
CA ASN A 249 9.76 5.54 -0.52
C ASN A 249 9.36 6.57 -1.59
N TYR A 250 9.60 7.84 -1.30
CA TYR A 250 9.58 8.86 -2.35
C TYR A 250 10.66 8.57 -3.38
N LYS A 251 10.38 8.85 -4.65
CA LYS A 251 11.31 8.59 -5.76
C LYS A 251 12.64 9.32 -5.62
N PHE A 252 12.65 10.50 -4.99
CA PHE A 252 13.90 11.24 -4.75
C PHE A 252 14.80 10.58 -3.70
N ASN A 253 14.27 9.72 -2.83
CA ASN A 253 15.12 8.94 -1.90
C ASN A 253 15.89 7.87 -2.67
N ASP A 254 15.24 7.21 -3.63
CA ASP A 254 15.84 6.14 -4.44
C ASP A 254 16.94 6.67 -5.41
N GLN A 255 16.96 7.98 -5.68
CA GLN A 255 18.03 8.61 -6.48
C GLN A 255 19.36 8.74 -5.73
N THR A 256 19.37 8.52 -4.41
CA THR A 256 20.57 8.58 -3.57
C THR A 256 21.17 7.19 -3.30
N GLU A 257 20.45 6.13 -3.63
CA GLU A 257 21.01 4.77 -3.61
C GLU A 257 21.84 4.56 -4.87
N PRO A 258 23.10 4.11 -4.77
CA PRO A 258 23.86 3.66 -5.93
C PRO A 258 23.00 2.66 -6.70
N GLN A 259 22.77 2.90 -7.99
CA GLN A 259 22.34 1.82 -8.88
C GLN A 259 23.31 0.65 -8.64
N PRO A 260 22.83 -0.59 -8.49
CA PRO A 260 23.72 -1.75 -8.47
C PRO A 260 24.68 -1.57 -9.66
N PRO A 261 25.99 -1.68 -9.45
CA PRO A 261 26.94 -1.51 -10.53
C PRO A 261 26.48 -2.40 -11.69
N GLN A 262 26.27 -1.81 -12.87
CA GLN A 262 25.82 -2.56 -14.05
C GLN A 262 26.82 -3.68 -14.44
N ASP A 263 28.00 -3.69 -13.83
CA ASP A 263 29.09 -4.63 -14.04
C ASP A 263 29.41 -5.53 -12.84
N GLU A 264 28.68 -5.45 -11.72
CA GLU A 264 28.79 -6.46 -10.66
C GLU A 264 27.92 -7.66 -11.02
N THR A 265 28.49 -8.60 -11.77
CA THR A 265 27.93 -9.96 -11.83
C THR A 265 27.87 -10.48 -10.39
N PRO A 266 26.69 -10.88 -9.86
CA PRO A 266 26.65 -11.63 -8.60
C PRO A 266 27.57 -12.83 -8.78
N SER A 267 28.56 -13.00 -7.90
CA SER A 267 29.69 -13.91 -8.15
C SER A 267 29.29 -15.39 -8.25
N ASN A 268 28.00 -15.73 -8.13
CA ASN A 268 27.44 -17.04 -8.42
C ASN A 268 26.19 -16.91 -9.30
N LYS A 269 26.37 -17.15 -10.60
CA LYS A 269 25.26 -17.37 -11.54
C LYS A 269 24.38 -18.51 -10.99
N PRO A 270 23.07 -18.31 -10.78
CA PRO A 270 22.20 -19.34 -10.25
C PRO A 270 22.17 -20.55 -11.18
N LYS A 271 22.13 -21.77 -10.62
CA LYS A 271 21.97 -23.00 -11.40
C LYS A 271 20.69 -23.71 -11.00
N TYR A 272 19.79 -23.92 -11.97
CA TYR A 272 18.49 -24.54 -11.75
C TYR A 272 17.89 -25.05 -13.07
N THR A 273 17.26 -26.22 -13.03
CA THR A 273 16.49 -26.77 -14.17
C THR A 273 15.00 -26.66 -13.89
N PHE A 274 14.32 -25.86 -14.70
CA PHE A 274 12.89 -25.60 -14.63
C PHE A 274 12.10 -26.71 -15.34
N ASN A 275 11.23 -27.40 -14.60
CA ASN A 275 10.45 -28.53 -15.12
C ASN A 275 8.96 -28.21 -15.28
N VAL A 276 8.48 -27.15 -14.64
CA VAL A 276 7.09 -26.73 -14.65
C VAL A 276 6.94 -25.37 -15.32
N ASP A 277 5.82 -25.15 -15.98
CA ASP A 277 5.47 -23.83 -16.47
C ASP A 277 5.03 -22.95 -15.28
N LEU A 278 5.46 -21.69 -15.27
CA LEU A 278 5.19 -20.76 -14.17
C LEU A 278 4.33 -19.58 -14.64
N GLN A 279 3.38 -19.19 -13.80
CA GLN A 279 2.46 -18.09 -14.07
C GLN A 279 2.06 -17.36 -12.79
N PHE A 280 1.40 -16.22 -12.97
CA PHE A 280 0.83 -15.43 -11.87
C PHE A 280 0.01 -16.27 -10.88
N GLY A 281 0.18 -15.99 -9.59
CA GLY A 281 -0.50 -16.67 -8.49
C GLY A 281 0.14 -17.98 -8.03
N MET A 282 1.13 -18.53 -8.76
CA MET A 282 1.82 -19.74 -8.32
C MET A 282 2.74 -19.49 -7.14
N LYS A 283 2.84 -20.47 -6.23
CA LYS A 283 3.78 -20.47 -5.12
C LYS A 283 4.53 -21.80 -5.00
N ASN A 284 5.82 -21.84 -5.35
CA ASN A 284 6.65 -23.05 -5.27
C ASN A 284 8.17 -22.77 -5.36
N ALA A 285 9.00 -23.81 -5.29
CA ALA A 285 10.46 -23.73 -5.36
C ALA A 285 10.98 -23.29 -6.74
N ASP A 286 10.31 -23.66 -7.84
CA ASP A 286 10.67 -23.18 -9.18
C ASP A 286 10.50 -21.65 -9.30
N VAL A 287 9.49 -21.06 -8.64
CA VAL A 287 9.35 -19.60 -8.58
C VAL A 287 10.49 -18.98 -7.75
N VAL A 288 10.93 -19.61 -6.65
CA VAL A 288 12.11 -19.14 -5.90
C VAL A 288 13.34 -19.11 -6.81
N ALA A 289 13.56 -20.18 -7.58
CA ALA A 289 14.65 -20.25 -8.54
C ALA A 289 14.52 -19.20 -9.64
N LEU A 290 13.32 -18.97 -10.17
CA LEU A 290 13.04 -17.92 -11.14
C LEU A 290 13.38 -16.54 -10.58
N GLN A 291 12.94 -16.22 -9.36
CA GLN A 291 13.24 -14.93 -8.72
C GLN A 291 14.75 -14.74 -8.51
N ASN A 292 15.49 -15.80 -8.16
CA ASN A 292 16.96 -15.74 -8.09
C ASN A 292 17.60 -15.45 -9.45
N VAL A 293 17.12 -16.09 -10.53
CA VAL A 293 17.56 -15.79 -11.90
C VAL A 293 17.23 -14.34 -12.27
N LEU A 294 16.01 -13.87 -11.99
CA LEU A 294 15.60 -12.50 -12.31
C LEU A 294 16.39 -11.46 -11.52
N LYS A 295 16.77 -11.75 -10.26
CA LYS A 295 17.70 -10.90 -9.49
C LYS A 295 19.07 -10.83 -10.16
N PHE A 296 19.61 -11.98 -10.54
CA PHE A 296 20.89 -12.06 -11.26
C PHE A 296 20.87 -11.27 -12.57
N GLU A 297 19.73 -11.25 -13.26
CA GLU A 297 19.51 -10.51 -14.51
C GLU A 297 19.21 -9.00 -14.31
N GLY A 298 19.07 -8.53 -13.07
CA GLY A 298 18.68 -7.15 -12.76
C GLY A 298 17.19 -6.86 -13.02
N PHE A 299 16.35 -7.89 -13.11
CA PHE A 299 14.92 -7.82 -13.42
C PHE A 299 14.00 -8.00 -12.22
N PHE A 300 14.55 -8.27 -11.05
CA PHE A 300 13.85 -8.37 -9.77
C PHE A 300 14.66 -7.64 -8.67
N PRO A 301 14.03 -7.06 -7.63
CA PRO A 301 14.76 -6.38 -6.56
C PRO A 301 15.82 -7.28 -5.91
N VAL A 302 17.07 -6.79 -5.84
CA VAL A 302 18.20 -7.57 -5.32
C VAL A 302 18.22 -7.68 -3.79
N ASN A 303 17.66 -6.68 -3.10
CA ASN A 303 17.66 -6.57 -1.63
C ASN A 303 16.37 -7.12 -0.99
N THR A 304 15.66 -8.03 -1.64
CA THR A 304 14.44 -8.66 -1.11
C THR A 304 14.57 -10.17 -1.13
N ASP A 305 13.73 -10.89 -0.39
CA ASP A 305 13.73 -12.37 -0.44
C ASP A 305 13.22 -12.88 -1.79
N SER A 306 13.60 -14.11 -2.15
CA SER A 306 12.91 -14.87 -3.19
C SER A 306 11.83 -15.70 -2.50
N THR A 307 10.64 -15.13 -2.37
CA THR A 307 9.56 -15.68 -1.54
C THR A 307 8.89 -16.91 -2.17
N GLY A 308 9.14 -17.14 -3.46
CA GLY A 308 8.51 -18.20 -4.23
C GLY A 308 7.09 -17.89 -4.66
N TYR A 309 6.57 -16.67 -4.42
CA TYR A 309 5.27 -16.24 -4.93
C TYR A 309 5.40 -15.48 -6.25
N PHE A 310 4.73 -15.94 -7.29
CA PHE A 310 4.73 -15.30 -8.61
C PHE A 310 3.65 -14.21 -8.65
N GLY A 311 3.99 -13.01 -8.22
CA GLY A 311 3.12 -11.84 -8.28
C GLY A 311 3.46 -10.89 -9.44
N ALA A 312 3.07 -9.62 -9.27
CA ALA A 312 3.23 -8.57 -10.27
C ALA A 312 4.70 -8.25 -10.57
N ILE A 313 5.56 -8.30 -9.56
CA ILE A 313 6.99 -7.96 -9.68
C ILE A 313 7.71 -9.06 -10.48
N THR A 314 7.41 -10.32 -10.19
CA THR A 314 7.92 -11.51 -10.87
C THR A 314 7.43 -11.54 -12.32
N LYS A 315 6.14 -11.29 -12.56
CA LYS A 315 5.56 -11.16 -13.91
C LYS A 315 6.30 -10.12 -14.74
N LYS A 316 6.54 -8.93 -14.17
CA LYS A 316 7.31 -7.86 -14.81
C LYS A 316 8.77 -8.25 -15.07
N GLY A 317 9.40 -8.97 -14.14
CA GLY A 317 10.74 -9.50 -14.34
C GLY A 317 10.81 -10.51 -15.50
N VAL A 318 9.84 -11.41 -15.59
CA VAL A 318 9.71 -12.35 -16.72
C VAL A 318 9.50 -11.62 -18.04
N GLN A 319 8.69 -10.56 -18.08
CA GLN A 319 8.50 -9.74 -19.27
C GLN A 319 9.83 -9.13 -19.76
N LYS A 320 10.60 -8.52 -18.85
CA LYS A 320 11.94 -7.98 -19.18
C LYS A 320 12.90 -9.06 -19.66
N TYR A 321 12.87 -10.23 -19.03
CA TYR A 321 13.66 -11.38 -19.46
C TYR A 321 13.29 -11.83 -20.88
N GLN A 322 11.99 -11.97 -21.15
CA GLN A 322 11.49 -12.37 -22.47
C GLN A 322 11.85 -11.36 -23.55
N GLU A 323 11.78 -10.06 -23.26
CA GLU A 323 12.20 -9.00 -24.17
C GLU A 323 13.71 -9.04 -24.43
N LYS A 324 14.53 -9.15 -23.37
CA LYS A 324 16.00 -9.23 -23.50
C LYS A 324 16.45 -10.40 -24.38
N TYR A 325 15.75 -11.53 -24.28
CA TYR A 325 16.08 -12.76 -25.01
C TYR A 325 15.21 -13.00 -26.25
N ASN A 326 14.41 -12.00 -26.69
CA ASN A 326 13.51 -12.08 -27.85
C ASN A 326 12.61 -13.33 -27.87
N ILE A 327 12.01 -13.66 -26.72
CA ILE A 327 11.18 -14.86 -26.53
C ILE A 327 9.70 -14.54 -26.76
N ALA A 328 9.23 -13.40 -26.23
CA ALA A 328 7.86 -12.92 -26.31
C ALA A 328 7.82 -11.40 -26.07
N HIS A 329 6.84 -10.73 -26.67
CA HIS A 329 6.58 -9.30 -26.56
C HIS A 329 5.13 -9.01 -26.17
N VAL A 330 4.81 -7.74 -25.91
CA VAL A 330 3.43 -7.28 -25.66
C VAL A 330 2.51 -7.76 -26.79
N GLY A 331 1.43 -8.44 -26.41
CA GLY A 331 0.46 -9.03 -27.34
C GLY A 331 0.62 -10.54 -27.54
N ASP A 332 1.78 -11.12 -27.22
CA ASP A 332 1.98 -12.56 -27.28
C ASP A 332 1.32 -13.27 -26.10
N GLY A 333 0.64 -14.40 -26.36
CA GLY A 333 -0.08 -15.15 -25.31
C GLY A 333 0.81 -15.73 -24.19
N GLY A 334 2.13 -15.80 -24.41
CA GLY A 334 3.12 -16.24 -23.42
C GLY A 334 3.81 -15.09 -22.65
N TYR A 335 3.52 -13.84 -22.98
CA TYR A 335 4.20 -12.68 -22.41
C TYR A 335 3.87 -12.52 -20.90
N GLY A 336 4.91 -12.53 -20.07
CA GLY A 336 4.81 -12.56 -18.61
C GLY A 336 4.56 -13.93 -17.99
N ARG A 337 4.60 -15.02 -18.78
CA ARG A 337 4.53 -16.41 -18.27
C ARG A 337 5.80 -17.18 -18.63
N VAL A 338 6.22 -18.09 -17.75
CA VAL A 338 7.28 -19.04 -18.04
C VAL A 338 6.66 -20.29 -18.68
N GLY A 339 6.23 -20.17 -19.93
CA GLY A 339 5.80 -21.31 -20.76
C GLY A 339 6.98 -22.04 -21.40
N PRO A 340 6.74 -23.04 -22.28
CA PRO A 340 7.78 -23.92 -22.80
C PRO A 340 8.95 -23.20 -23.47
N LYS A 341 8.69 -22.11 -24.22
CA LYS A 341 9.75 -21.31 -24.87
C LYS A 341 10.62 -20.57 -23.85
N THR A 342 10.01 -19.92 -22.87
CA THR A 342 10.74 -19.21 -21.79
C THR A 342 11.53 -20.21 -20.95
N ARG A 343 10.93 -21.35 -20.62
CA ARG A 343 11.54 -22.45 -19.86
C ARG A 343 12.74 -23.04 -20.58
N ALA A 344 12.64 -23.29 -21.89
CA ALA A 344 13.76 -23.76 -22.71
C ALA A 344 14.92 -22.76 -22.72
N SER A 345 14.62 -21.45 -22.80
CA SER A 345 15.65 -20.39 -22.70
C SER A 345 16.32 -20.39 -21.32
N LEU A 346 15.53 -20.43 -20.24
CA LEU A 346 16.04 -20.48 -18.87
C LEU A 346 16.95 -21.70 -18.67
N ASN A 347 16.50 -22.90 -19.04
CA ASN A 347 17.30 -24.12 -18.90
C ASN A 347 18.57 -24.08 -19.76
N LYS A 348 18.53 -23.49 -20.96
CA LYS A 348 19.73 -23.33 -21.80
C LYS A 348 20.79 -22.46 -21.11
N ILE A 349 20.38 -21.46 -20.33
CA ILE A 349 21.28 -20.48 -19.74
C ILE A 349 21.67 -20.87 -18.31
N TYR A 350 20.76 -21.49 -17.55
CA TYR A 350 20.84 -21.65 -16.10
C TYR A 350 20.80 -23.09 -15.60
N SER A 351 20.62 -24.12 -16.44
CA SER A 351 20.71 -25.53 -15.99
C SER A 351 22.12 -25.96 -15.60
#